data_AF-A0A0F2Q7L3-F1
#
_entry.id   AF-A0A0F2Q7L3-F1
#
_cell.length_a   1.000
_cell.length_b   1.000
_cell.length_c   1.000
_cell.angle_alpha   90.00
_cell.angle_beta   90.00
_cell.angle_gamma   90.00
#
_symmetry.space_group_name_H-M   'P 1'
#
loop_
_entity.id
_entity.type
_entity.pdbx_description
1 polymer ?
#
loop_
_entity_poly.entity_id
_entity_poly.type
_entity_poly.pdbx_seq_one_letter_code
_entity_poly.pdbx_strand_id
1 'polypeptide(L)' 'MIGAAWLHSLAIKQCTTNDRLRGIFKDLLVQEIDIIDKMILFGKVKGWLGVVPQYKPML' A
#
# COMPACT_ATOMS: atom_id res chain seq x y z
N MET A 1 7.87 -9.32 -8.30
CA MET A 1 8.61 -8.14 -7.79
C MET A 1 7.98 -7.79 -6.46
N ILE A 2 8.76 -7.79 -5.37
CA ILE A 2 8.23 -7.50 -4.03
C ILE A 2 8.28 -5.97 -3.83
N GLY A 3 7.12 -5.34 -3.57
CA GLY A 3 7.02 -3.89 -3.38
C GLY A 3 7.43 -3.43 -1.98
N ALA A 4 7.74 -2.14 -1.81
CA ALA A 4 8.18 -1.57 -0.53
C ALA A 4 7.13 -1.75 0.59
N ALA A 5 5.84 -1.57 0.29
CA ALA A 5 4.75 -1.83 1.25
C ALA A 5 4.76 -3.26 1.81
N TRP A 6 5.05 -4.25 0.98
CA TRP A 6 5.19 -5.63 1.44
C TRP A 6 6.40 -5.80 2.36
N LEU A 7 7.53 -5.21 1.98
CA LEU A 7 8.76 -5.28 2.78
C LEU A 7 8.58 -4.65 4.16
N HIS A 8 7.93 -3.49 4.25
CA HIS A 8 7.63 -2.84 5.53
C HIS A 8 6.66 -3.68 6.37
N SER A 9 5.64 -4.30 5.75
CA SER A 9 4.72 -5.20 6.44
C SER A 9 5.45 -6.43 7.03
N LEU A 10 6.38 -7.01 6.26
CA LEU A 10 7.22 -8.11 6.72
C LEU A 10 8.13 -7.68 7.89
N ALA A 11 8.74 -6.50 7.79
CA ALA A 11 9.62 -5.96 8.81
C ALA A 11 8.86 -5.71 10.13
N ILE A 12 7.62 -5.19 10.07
CA ILE A 12 6.74 -5.05 11.25
C ILE A 12 6.47 -6.42 11.89
N LYS A 13 6.15 -7.43 11.07
CA LYS A 13 5.90 -8.81 11.55
C LYS A 13 7.13 -9.40 12.25
N GLN A 14 8.33 -9.18 11.71
CA GLN A 14 9.57 -9.74 12.26
C GLN A 14 10.07 -8.98 13.49
N CYS A 15 9.82 -7.66 13.58
CA CYS A 15 10.24 -6.83 14.71
C CYS A 15 9.29 -6.95 15.91
N THR A 16 9.20 -8.14 16.50
CA THR A 16 8.38 -8.36 17.72
C THR A 16 9.10 -7.95 19.00
N THR A 17 10.44 -7.99 19.01
CA THR A 17 11.25 -7.76 20.22
C THR A 17 11.62 -6.30 20.47
N ASN A 18 11.46 -5.42 19.47
CA ASN A 18 11.80 -4.01 19.57
C ASN A 18 10.64 -3.13 19.09
N ASP A 19 9.90 -2.57 20.04
CA ASP A 19 8.73 -1.72 19.78
C ASP A 19 9.10 -0.43 19.03
N ARG A 20 10.26 0.17 19.32
CA ARG A 20 10.73 1.39 18.65
C ARG A 20 10.97 1.15 17.16
N LEU A 21 11.66 0.04 16.85
CA LEU A 21 11.95 -0.33 15.47
C LEU A 21 10.67 -0.71 14.73
N ARG A 22 9.75 -1.43 15.40
CA ARG A 22 8.43 -1.73 14.85
C ARG A 22 7.63 -0.47 14.53
N GLY A 23 7.71 0.55 15.40
CA GLY A 23 7.10 1.86 15.17
C GLY A 23 7.56 2.52 13.88
N ILE A 24 8.88 2.55 13.64
CA ILE A 24 9.46 3.12 12.41
C ILE A 24 8.91 2.42 11.15
N PHE A 25 8.88 1.08 11.14
CA PHE A 25 8.37 0.35 9.97
C PHE A 25 6.86 0.54 9.79
N LYS A 26 6.11 0.70 10.89
CA LYS A 26 4.69 1.03 10.83
C LYS A 26 4.46 2.39 10.17
N ASP A 27 5.21 3.40 10.57
CA ASP A 27 5.08 4.75 10.02
C ASP A 27 5.45 4.77 8.52
N LEU A 28 6.53 4.09 8.15
CA LEU A 28 6.92 3.93 6.73
C LEU A 28 5.84 3.21 5.91
N LEU A 29 5.25 2.14 6.45
CA LEU A 29 4.16 1.43 5.77
C LEU A 29 2.94 2.33 5.52
N VAL A 30 2.54 3.12 6.53
CA VAL A 30 1.40 4.02 6.40
C VAL A 30 1.66 5.12 5.37
N GLN A 31 2.87 5.70 5.37
CA GLN A 31 3.27 6.70 4.38
C GLN A 31 3.27 6.13 2.97
N GLU A 32 3.78 4.91 2.79
CA GLU A 32 3.80 4.23 1.48
C GLU A 32 2.37 3.99 0.96
N ILE A 33 1.44 3.56 1.82
CA ILE A 33 0.03 3.36 1.45
C ILE A 33 -0.61 4.68 1.01
N ASP A 34 -0.37 5.78 1.73
CA ASP A 34 -0.89 7.10 1.39
C ASP A 34 -0.34 7.62 0.04
N ILE A 35 0.94 7.37 -0.25
CA ILE A 35 1.53 7.69 -1.55
C ILE A 35 0.90 6.84 -2.66
N ILE A 36 0.71 5.53 -2.43
CA ILE A 36 0.07 4.64 -3.40
C ILE A 36 -1.35 5.11 -3.71
N ASP A 37 -2.14 5.50 -2.71
CA ASP A 37 -3.50 6.01 -2.91
C ASP A 37 -3.52 7.28 -3.77
N LYS A 38 -2.64 8.23 -3.47
CA LYS A 38 -2.47 9.47 -4.27
C LYS A 38 -2.02 9.16 -5.70
N MET A 39 -1.12 8.20 -5.87
CA MET A 39 -0.65 7.76 -7.19
C MET A 39 -1.75 7.09 -7.99
N ILE A 40 -2.62 6.29 -7.36
CA ILE A 40 -3.80 5.72 -8.01
C ILE A 40 -4.75 6.83 -8.47
N LEU A 41 -5.05 7.80 -7.61
CA LEU A 41 -5.91 8.93 -7.97
C LEU A 41 -5.33 9.72 -9.15
N PHE A 42 -4.03 10.03 -9.09
CA PHE A 42 -3.33 10.71 -10.17
C PHE A 42 -3.35 9.89 -11.47
N GLY A 43 -3.11 8.59 -11.38
CA GLY A 43 -3.17 7.66 -12.51
C GLY A 43 -4.56 7.58 -13.15
N LYS A 44 -5.64 7.67 -12.35
CA LYS A 44 -7.02 7.77 -12.87
C LYS A 44 -7.21 9.06 -13.68
N VAL A 45 -6.78 10.20 -13.15
CA VAL A 45 -6.90 11.51 -13.82
C VAL A 45 -6.10 11.55 -15.12
N LYS A 46 -4.92 10.92 -15.15
CA LYS A 46 -4.07 10.84 -16.34
C LYS A 46 -4.48 9.77 -17.34
N GLY A 47 -5.46 8.91 -17.01
CA GLY A 47 -5.86 7.79 -17.85
C GLY A 47 -4.82 6.67 -17.96
N TRP A 48 -3.90 6.57 -17.00
CA TRP A 48 -2.88 5.51 -16.95
C TRP A 48 -3.47 4.15 -16.55
N LEU A 49 -4.61 4.17 -15.86
CA LEU A 49 -5.29 2.97 -15.41
C LEU A 49 -6.32 2.55 -16.46
N GLY A 50 -6.18 1.33 -16.97
CA GLY A 50 -7.17 0.71 -17.84
C GLY A 50 -8.48 0.43 -17.11
N VAL A 51 -9.56 0.27 -17.88
CA VAL A 51 -10.88 -0.09 -17.33
C VAL A 51 -10.79 -1.50 -16.76
N VAL A 52 -10.92 -1.64 -15.44
CA VAL A 52 -10.98 -2.95 -14.78
C VAL A 52 -12.40 -3.50 -14.82
N PRO A 53 -12.61 -4.82 -14.92
CA PRO A 53 -13.93 -5.43 -14.82
C PRO A 53 -14.61 -4.99 -13.51
N GLN A 54 -15.78 -4.36 -13.62
CA GLN A 54 -16.57 -3.96 -12.47
C GLN A 54 -17.57 -5.05 -12.12
N TYR A 55 -17.65 -5.39 -10.84
CA TYR A 55 -18.70 -6.28 -10.35
C TYR A 55 -20.07 -5.61 -10.57
N LYS A 56 -20.93 -6.25 -11.36
CA LYS A 56 -22.35 -5.89 -11.47
C LYS A 56 -23.15 -6.85 -10.59
N PRO A 57 -23.77 -6.40 -9.49
CA PRO A 57 -24.75 -7.22 -8.79
C PRO A 57 -25.90 -7.53 -9.77
N MET A 58 -26.28 -8.81 -9.89
CA MET A 58 -27.53 -9.18 -10.55
C MET A 58 -28.68 -8.75 -9.64
N LEU A 59 -29.59 -7.93 -10.19
CA LEU A 59 -30.90 -7.66 -9.60
C LEU A 59 -31.74 -8.93 -9.57
#